data_AF-A0A2V9WFP1-F1
#
_entry.id   AF-A0A2V9WFP1-F1
#
_cell.length_a   1.000
_cell.length_b   1.000
_cell.length_c   1.000
_cell.angle_alpha   90.00
_cell.angle_beta   90.00
_cell.angle_gamma   90.00
#
_symmetry.space_group_name_H-M   'P 1'
#
loop_
_entity.id
_entity.type
_entity.pdbx_description
1 polymer ?
#
loop_
_entity_poly.entity_id
_entity_poly.type
_entity_poly.pdbx_seq_one_letter_code
_entity_poly.pdbx_strand_id
1 'polypeptide(L)'
;MSKSQQYRAKASECGNLVKTSASAEESRKFQDLEDRFVSLADNERGFADAYSNAVHIAEQDRSRGAALAAKEEHVLRCLGAAVIMQWNALPKTLQREIFDTAGSVGTLLETAALRGQIARFLHKRKDVAGRNKALTEDARHNARSGAAALSRWDNEGGAV
;
A
#
# COMPACT_ATOMS: atom_id res chain seq x y z
N MET A 1 24.91 29.24 -5.07
CA MET A 1 24.97 30.17 -3.91
C MET A 1 23.54 30.54 -3.54
N SER A 2 23.09 30.28 -2.31
CA SER A 2 21.70 30.59 -1.91
C SER A 2 21.49 32.10 -1.73
N LYS A 3 20.25 32.57 -1.77
CA LYS A 3 19.93 33.99 -1.51
C LYS A 3 20.41 34.45 -0.13
N SER A 4 20.25 33.61 0.90
CA SER A 4 20.77 33.88 2.24
C SER A 4 22.28 34.10 2.24
N GLN A 5 23.05 33.27 1.52
CA GLN A 5 24.49 33.45 1.37
C GLN A 5 24.86 34.75 0.62
N GLN A 6 24.10 35.13 -0.41
CA GLN A 6 24.32 36.39 -1.12
C GLN A 6 24.09 37.61 -0.20
N TYR A 7 23.05 37.58 0.64
CA TYR A 7 22.81 38.63 1.63
C TYR A 7 23.90 38.69 2.69
N ARG A 8 24.42 37.54 3.16
CA ARG A 8 25.58 37.50 4.07
C ARG A 8 26.84 38.08 3.41
N ALA A 9 27.07 37.80 2.13
CA ALA A 9 28.19 38.40 1.40
C ALA A 9 28.08 39.93 1.31
N LYS A 10 26.87 40.45 1.02
CA LYS A 10 26.60 41.90 0.98
C LYS A 10 26.72 42.57 2.35
N ALA A 11 26.31 41.89 3.42
CA ALA A 11 26.52 42.38 4.80
C ALA A 11 28.02 42.54 5.09
N SER A 12 28.84 41.53 4.77
CA SER A 12 30.30 41.61 4.93
C SER A 12 30.93 42.74 4.10
N GLU A 13 30.43 43.00 2.90
CA GLU A 13 30.87 44.12 2.06
C GLU A 13 30.54 45.48 2.71
N CYS A 14 29.34 45.63 3.27
CA CYS A 14 28.94 46.83 4.01
C CYS A 14 29.82 47.04 5.26
N GLY A 15 30.08 45.98 6.03
CA GLY A 15 30.95 46.04 7.20
C GLY A 15 32.41 46.40 6.87
N ASN A 16 32.88 46.09 5.65
CA ASN A 16 34.17 46.56 5.17
C ASN A 16 34.15 48.05 4.78
N LEU A 17 33.05 48.52 4.16
CA LEU A 17 32.87 49.93 3.84
C LEU A 17 32.78 50.83 5.09
N VAL A 18 32.19 50.32 6.19
CA VAL A 18 32.21 50.99 7.50
C VAL A 18 33.64 51.25 7.97
N LYS A 19 34.55 50.29 7.80
CA LYS A 19 35.96 50.40 8.25
C LYS A 19 36.76 51.40 7.41
N THR A 20 36.40 51.60 6.16
CA THR A 20 37.12 52.47 5.21
C THR A 20 36.49 53.86 5.07
N SER A 21 35.31 54.11 5.65
CA SER A 21 34.62 55.39 5.53
C SER A 21 35.30 56.47 6.37
N ALA A 22 35.45 57.67 5.78
CA ALA A 22 36.03 58.83 6.44
C ALA A 22 34.99 59.66 7.22
N SER A 23 33.69 59.38 7.05
CA SER A 23 32.58 60.13 7.65
C SER A 23 31.78 59.27 8.62
N ALA A 24 31.52 59.81 9.80
CA ALA A 24 30.69 59.15 10.81
C ALA A 24 29.24 58.95 10.32
N GLU A 25 28.73 59.83 9.46
CA GLU A 25 27.37 59.73 8.92
C GLU A 25 27.25 58.63 7.87
N GLU A 26 28.28 58.46 7.04
CA GLU A 26 28.36 57.43 6.03
C GLU A 26 28.58 56.04 6.67
N SER A 27 29.42 55.97 7.70
CA SER A 27 29.61 54.77 8.52
C SER A 27 28.29 54.26 9.12
N ARG A 28 27.43 55.16 9.65
CA ARG A 28 26.10 54.78 10.16
C ARG A 28 25.20 54.21 9.08
N LYS A 29 25.22 54.76 7.86
CA LYS A 29 24.41 54.27 6.74
C LYS A 29 24.84 52.88 6.30
N PHE A 30 26.15 52.62 6.23
CA PHE A 30 26.65 51.29 5.90
C PHE A 30 26.35 50.27 7.00
N GLN A 31 26.34 50.69 8.26
CA GLN A 31 25.98 49.83 9.38
C GLN A 31 24.48 49.45 9.37
N ASP A 32 23.59 50.41 9.09
CA ASP A 32 22.15 50.12 8.88
C ASP A 32 21.94 49.16 7.69
N LEU A 33 22.72 49.34 6.62
CA LEU A 33 22.66 48.48 5.45
C LEU A 33 23.17 47.06 5.75
N GLU A 34 24.22 46.92 6.56
CA GLU A 34 24.73 45.65 7.07
C GLU A 34 23.66 44.91 7.88
N ASP A 35 23.08 45.56 8.90
CA ASP A 35 22.03 44.98 9.76
C ASP A 35 20.81 44.53 8.95
N ARG A 36 20.43 45.31 7.93
CA ARG A 36 19.34 44.96 7.02
C ARG A 36 19.67 43.73 6.18
N PHE A 37 20.90 43.60 5.69
CA PHE A 37 21.31 42.42 4.93
C PHE A 37 21.44 41.18 5.81
N VAL A 38 21.87 41.31 7.07
CA VAL A 38 21.86 40.21 8.05
C VAL A 38 20.42 39.73 8.28
N SER A 39 19.49 40.67 8.53
CA SER A 39 18.07 40.36 8.72
C SER A 39 17.46 39.68 7.50
N LEU A 40 17.77 40.14 6.28
CA LEU A 40 17.33 39.50 5.04
C LEU A 40 17.89 38.08 4.88
N ALA A 41 19.14 37.86 5.27
CA ALA A 41 19.75 36.54 5.20
C ALA A 41 19.08 35.54 6.17
N ASP A 42 18.73 36.00 7.37
CA ASP A 42 18.09 35.18 8.40
C ASP A 42 16.64 34.87 8.04
N ASN A 43 15.91 35.85 7.52
CA ASN A 43 14.56 35.65 7.00
C ASN A 43 14.55 34.62 5.86
N GLU A 44 15.44 34.78 4.87
CA GLU A 44 15.53 33.85 3.74
C GLU A 44 15.87 32.43 4.21
N ARG A 45 16.78 32.30 5.19
CA ARG A 45 17.12 31.01 5.78
C ARG A 45 15.91 30.40 6.49
N GLY A 46 15.21 31.17 7.32
CA GLY A 46 14.00 30.73 7.99
C GLY A 46 12.90 30.29 7.03
N PHE A 47 12.72 31.01 5.91
CA PHE A 47 11.79 30.61 4.85
C PHE A 47 12.19 29.30 4.17
N ALA A 48 13.48 29.12 3.85
CA ALA A 48 13.97 27.89 3.24
C ALA A 48 13.81 26.68 4.16
N ASP A 49 14.12 26.84 5.45
CA ASP A 49 13.98 25.79 6.46
C ASP A 49 12.50 25.43 6.66
N ALA A 50 11.61 26.43 6.75
CA ALA A 50 10.17 26.22 6.87
C ALA A 50 9.58 25.50 5.64
N TYR A 51 10.03 25.88 4.43
CA TYR A 51 9.62 25.23 3.19
C TYR A 51 10.08 23.76 3.16
N SER A 52 11.37 23.49 3.46
CA SER A 52 11.90 22.13 3.50
C SER A 52 11.16 21.26 4.51
N ASN A 53 10.82 21.82 5.68
CA ASN A 53 10.03 21.12 6.69
C ASN A 53 8.61 20.81 6.19
N ALA A 54 7.93 21.78 5.58
CA ALA A 54 6.59 21.59 5.02
C ALA A 54 6.56 20.50 3.94
N VAL A 55 7.58 20.48 3.06
CA VAL A 55 7.74 19.44 2.03
C VAL A 55 7.92 18.06 2.68
N HIS A 56 8.80 17.93 3.67
CA HIS A 56 9.00 16.66 4.36
C HIS A 56 7.76 16.14 5.09
N ILE A 57 6.98 17.02 5.72
CA ILE A 57 5.71 16.64 6.36
C ILE A 57 4.73 16.09 5.31
N ALA A 58 4.57 16.79 4.18
CA ALA A 58 3.70 16.34 3.11
C ALA A 58 4.13 15.00 2.49
N GLU A 59 5.43 14.78 2.34
CA GLU A 59 5.99 13.50 1.87
C GLU A 59 5.74 12.38 2.87
N GLN A 60 5.95 12.62 4.16
CA GLN A 60 5.68 11.64 5.22
C GLN A 60 4.21 11.25 5.28
N ASP A 61 3.30 12.22 5.20
CA ASP A 61 1.86 11.95 5.18
C ASP A 61 1.45 11.14 3.96
N ARG A 62 2.03 11.45 2.78
CA ARG A 62 1.81 10.66 1.56
C ARG A 62 2.31 9.23 1.71
N SER A 63 3.53 9.03 2.22
CA SER A 63 4.11 7.71 2.46
C SER A 63 3.30 6.92 3.49
N ARG A 64 2.84 7.58 4.56
CA ARG A 64 1.96 6.98 5.57
C ARG A 64 0.62 6.56 4.97
N GLY A 65 0.01 7.41 4.16
CA GLY A 65 -1.22 7.10 3.43
C GLY A 65 -1.04 5.89 2.50
N ALA A 66 0.04 5.85 1.74
CA ALA A 66 0.36 4.71 0.87
C ALA A 66 0.59 3.41 1.67
N ALA A 67 1.28 3.49 2.80
CA ALA A 67 1.50 2.34 3.68
C ALA A 67 0.19 1.83 4.31
N LEU A 68 -0.74 2.73 4.66
CA LEU A 68 -2.07 2.35 5.14
C LEU A 68 -2.88 1.65 4.03
N ALA A 69 -2.90 2.22 2.83
CA ALA A 69 -3.58 1.61 1.68
C ALA A 69 -3.05 0.20 1.38
N ALA A 70 -1.73 -0.01 1.42
CA ALA A 70 -1.13 -1.33 1.23
C ALA A 70 -1.52 -2.35 2.32
N LYS A 71 -1.63 -1.90 3.57
CA LYS A 71 -2.12 -2.74 4.69
C LYS A 71 -3.59 -3.10 4.51
N GLU A 72 -4.44 -2.13 4.17
CA GLU A 72 -5.85 -2.35 3.91
C GLU A 72 -6.07 -3.31 2.73
N GLU A 73 -5.31 -3.14 1.65
CA GLU A 73 -5.31 -4.07 0.51
C GLU A 73 -4.92 -5.49 0.94
N HIS A 74 -3.91 -5.63 1.80
CA HIS A 74 -3.53 -6.94 2.35
C HIS A 74 -4.66 -7.57 3.16
N VAL A 75 -5.30 -6.82 4.05
CA VAL A 75 -6.43 -7.30 4.85
C VAL A 75 -7.59 -7.72 3.95
N LEU A 76 -7.97 -6.90 2.96
CA LEU A 76 -9.04 -7.22 2.01
C LEU A 76 -8.70 -8.45 1.16
N ARG A 77 -7.43 -8.61 0.75
CA ARG A 77 -6.95 -9.81 0.05
C ARG A 77 -7.11 -11.06 0.91
N CYS A 78 -6.72 -11.02 2.19
CA CYS A 78 -6.86 -12.14 3.12
C CYS A 78 -8.33 -12.51 3.36
N LEU A 79 -9.18 -11.51 3.65
CA LEU A 79 -10.62 -11.70 3.85
C LEU A 79 -11.30 -12.24 2.59
N GLY A 80 -11.02 -11.64 1.44
CA GLY A 80 -11.54 -12.09 0.14
C GLY A 80 -11.14 -13.53 -0.16
N ALA A 81 -9.88 -13.90 0.07
CA ALA A 81 -9.41 -15.27 -0.09
C ALA A 81 -10.18 -16.25 0.80
N ALA A 82 -10.40 -15.92 2.08
CA ALA A 82 -11.16 -16.76 3.01
C ALA A 82 -12.63 -16.96 2.56
N VAL A 83 -13.27 -15.91 2.05
CA VAL A 83 -14.63 -15.97 1.49
C VAL A 83 -14.67 -16.84 0.23
N ILE A 84 -13.71 -16.64 -0.69
CA ILE A 84 -13.61 -17.42 -1.93
C ILE A 84 -13.36 -18.91 -1.63
N MET A 85 -12.55 -19.23 -0.62
CA MET A 85 -12.29 -20.62 -0.20
C MET A 85 -13.56 -21.30 0.31
N GLN A 86 -14.42 -20.57 1.00
CA GLN A 86 -15.68 -21.07 1.56
C GLN A 86 -16.86 -20.91 0.60
N TRP A 87 -16.65 -20.39 -0.61
CA TRP A 87 -17.71 -19.94 -1.52
C TRP A 87 -18.83 -20.97 -1.73
N ASN A 88 -18.49 -22.25 -1.91
CA ASN A 88 -19.48 -23.30 -2.15
C ASN A 88 -20.24 -23.75 -0.88
N ALA A 89 -19.72 -23.47 0.31
CA ALA A 89 -20.35 -23.75 1.59
C ALA A 89 -21.31 -22.63 2.03
N LEU A 90 -21.22 -21.44 1.42
CA LEU A 90 -22.11 -20.32 1.71
C LEU A 90 -23.52 -20.58 1.15
N PRO A 91 -24.58 -20.12 1.85
CA PRO A 91 -25.94 -20.13 1.30
C PRO A 91 -26.03 -19.38 -0.03
N LYS A 92 -26.90 -19.86 -0.94
CA LYS A 92 -27.06 -19.27 -2.27
C LYS A 92 -27.51 -17.82 -2.26
N THR A 93 -28.33 -17.43 -1.28
CA THR A 93 -28.74 -16.04 -1.06
C THR A 93 -27.53 -15.14 -0.83
N LEU A 94 -26.60 -15.58 0.02
CA LEU A 94 -25.39 -14.82 0.37
C LEU A 94 -24.38 -14.80 -0.77
N GLN A 95 -24.23 -15.89 -1.53
CA GLN A 95 -23.41 -15.91 -2.75
C GLN A 95 -23.90 -14.86 -3.77
N ARG A 96 -25.21 -14.75 -3.97
CA ARG A 96 -25.81 -13.78 -4.89
C ARG A 96 -25.57 -12.35 -4.40
N GLU A 97 -25.84 -12.08 -3.12
CA GLU A 97 -25.66 -10.75 -2.54
C GLU A 97 -24.20 -10.27 -2.63
N ILE A 98 -23.24 -11.10 -2.21
CA ILE A 98 -21.80 -10.77 -2.30
C ILE A 98 -21.40 -10.53 -3.76
N PHE A 99 -21.90 -11.33 -4.70
CA PHE A 99 -21.62 -11.16 -6.12
C PHE A 99 -22.20 -9.86 -6.69
N ASP A 100 -23.44 -9.51 -6.34
CA ASP A 100 -24.09 -8.28 -6.76
C ASP A 100 -23.38 -7.05 -6.20
N THR A 101 -23.05 -7.06 -4.91
CA THR A 101 -22.28 -5.98 -4.27
C THR A 101 -20.90 -5.86 -4.90
N ALA A 102 -20.16 -6.96 -5.08
CA ALA A 102 -18.84 -6.92 -5.71
C ALA A 102 -18.88 -6.43 -7.16
N GLY A 103 -19.94 -6.74 -7.91
CA GLY A 103 -20.17 -6.21 -9.25
C GLY A 103 -20.53 -4.72 -9.30
N SER A 104 -21.09 -4.18 -8.21
CA SER A 104 -21.47 -2.77 -8.09
C SER A 104 -20.36 -1.85 -7.57
N VAL A 105 -19.30 -2.39 -6.98
CA VAL A 105 -18.17 -1.62 -6.42
C VAL A 105 -17.21 -1.12 -7.52
N GLY A 106 -17.33 -1.61 -8.75
CA GLY A 106 -16.56 -1.11 -9.90
C GLY A 106 -17.04 0.25 -10.42
N THR A 107 -16.23 0.91 -11.26
CA THR A 107 -16.69 2.09 -11.98
C THR A 107 -17.92 1.74 -12.84
N LEU A 108 -18.91 2.64 -12.93
CA LEU A 108 -20.22 2.37 -13.57
C LEU A 108 -20.12 1.71 -14.95
N LEU A 109 -19.12 2.11 -15.75
CA LEU A 109 -18.86 1.62 -17.11
C LEU A 109 -18.25 0.20 -17.17
N GLU A 110 -17.60 -0.26 -16.11
CA GLU A 110 -16.91 -1.56 -16.07
C GLU A 110 -17.72 -2.64 -15.36
N THR A 111 -18.85 -2.29 -14.73
CA THR A 111 -19.67 -3.18 -13.90
C THR A 111 -20.03 -4.50 -14.59
N ALA A 112 -20.45 -4.49 -15.87
CA ALA A 112 -20.80 -5.71 -16.61
C ALA A 112 -19.57 -6.59 -16.91
N ALA A 113 -18.46 -5.97 -17.33
CA ALA A 113 -17.22 -6.69 -17.62
C ALA A 113 -16.61 -7.28 -16.34
N LEU A 114 -16.59 -6.51 -15.26
CA LEU A 114 -16.13 -6.89 -13.93
C LEU A 114 -16.98 -8.04 -13.37
N ARG A 115 -18.31 -7.92 -13.43
CA ARG A 115 -19.25 -8.98 -13.03
C ARG A 115 -18.98 -10.27 -13.79
N GLY A 116 -18.70 -10.17 -15.09
CA GLY A 116 -18.28 -11.31 -15.92
C GLY A 116 -16.94 -11.92 -15.49
N GLN A 117 -15.94 -11.11 -15.15
CA GLN A 117 -14.64 -11.57 -14.65
C GLN A 117 -14.79 -12.30 -13.30
N ILE A 118 -15.54 -11.72 -12.36
CA ILE A 118 -15.82 -12.31 -11.05
C ILE A 118 -16.53 -13.67 -11.23
N ALA A 119 -17.53 -13.75 -12.11
CA ALA A 119 -18.25 -15.00 -12.37
C ALA A 119 -17.31 -16.10 -12.86
N ARG A 120 -16.49 -15.81 -13.89
CA ARG A 120 -15.50 -16.78 -14.42
C ARG A 120 -14.51 -17.22 -13.35
N PHE A 121 -14.05 -16.30 -12.52
CA PHE A 121 -13.11 -16.58 -11.43
C PHE A 121 -13.71 -17.55 -10.38
N LEU A 122 -14.95 -17.31 -9.96
CA LEU A 122 -15.65 -18.17 -9.00
C LEU A 122 -15.97 -19.55 -9.59
N HIS A 123 -16.37 -19.62 -10.86
CA HIS A 123 -16.63 -20.88 -11.55
C HIS A 123 -15.38 -21.77 -11.68
N LYS A 124 -14.23 -21.20 -12.06
CA LYS A 124 -12.96 -21.94 -12.19
C LYS A 124 -12.55 -22.69 -10.91
N ARG A 125 -12.93 -22.17 -9.73
CA ARG A 125 -12.63 -22.80 -8.43
C ARG A 125 -13.64 -23.87 -8.01
N LYS A 126 -14.89 -23.78 -8.44
CA LYS A 126 -15.89 -24.83 -8.24
C LYS A 126 -15.44 -26.15 -8.87
N ASP A 127 -14.80 -26.08 -10.04
CA ASP A 127 -14.32 -27.28 -10.75
C ASP A 127 -13.15 -27.96 -10.04
N VAL A 128 -12.25 -27.19 -9.41
CA VAL A 128 -11.11 -27.74 -8.63
C VAL A 128 -11.59 -28.40 -7.33
N ALA A 129 -12.55 -27.78 -6.63
CA ALA A 129 -13.16 -28.37 -5.44
C ALA A 129 -13.94 -29.66 -5.78
N GLY A 130 -14.66 -29.68 -6.90
CA GLY A 130 -15.33 -30.88 -7.41
C GLY A 130 -14.35 -32.00 -7.78
N ARG A 131 -13.21 -31.67 -8.40
CA ARG A 131 -12.17 -32.63 -8.76
C ARG A 131 -11.49 -33.26 -7.53
N ASN A 132 -11.22 -32.46 -6.49
CA ASN A 132 -10.65 -32.94 -5.24
C ASN A 132 -11.65 -33.83 -4.45
N LYS A 133 -12.95 -33.54 -4.56
CA LYS A 133 -14.00 -34.38 -3.99
C LYS A 133 -14.15 -35.71 -4.73
N ALA A 134 -14.11 -35.69 -6.07
CA ALA A 134 -14.15 -36.90 -6.89
C ALA A 134 -12.94 -37.82 -6.64
N LEU A 135 -11.72 -37.25 -6.53
CA LEU A 135 -10.51 -38.01 -6.20
C LEU A 135 -10.57 -38.66 -4.79
N THR A 136 -11.24 -38.01 -3.83
CA THR A 136 -11.42 -38.57 -2.48
C THR A 136 -12.55 -39.61 -2.39
N GLU A 137 -13.59 -39.49 -3.23
CA GLU A 137 -14.63 -40.51 -3.37
C GLU A 137 -14.13 -41.76 -4.13
N ASP A 138 -13.35 -41.61 -5.20
CA ASP A 138 -12.69 -42.72 -5.92
C ASP A 138 -11.68 -43.46 -5.03
N ALA A 139 -10.90 -42.73 -4.22
CA ALA A 139 -9.98 -43.35 -3.25
C ALA A 139 -10.74 -44.16 -2.17
N ARG A 140 -11.92 -43.70 -1.73
CA ARG A 140 -12.78 -44.43 -0.78
C ARG A 140 -13.46 -45.64 -1.40
N HIS A 141 -13.88 -45.55 -2.66
CA HIS A 141 -14.42 -46.70 -3.40
C HIS A 141 -13.34 -47.75 -3.68
N ASN A 142 -12.12 -47.35 -4.02
CA ASN A 142 -10.98 -48.27 -4.17
C ASN A 142 -10.56 -48.91 -2.84
N ALA A 143 -10.55 -48.15 -1.73
CA ALA A 143 -10.26 -48.71 -0.41
C ALA A 143 -11.35 -49.70 0.06
N ARG A 144 -12.62 -49.44 -0.26
CA ARG A 144 -13.74 -50.36 0.05
C ARG A 144 -13.70 -51.62 -0.82
N SER A 145 -13.29 -51.52 -2.08
CA SER A 145 -13.03 -52.68 -2.95
C SER A 145 -11.78 -53.48 -2.52
N GLY A 146 -10.74 -52.80 -2.02
CA GLY A 146 -9.54 -53.43 -1.46
C GLY A 146 -9.80 -54.15 -0.13
N ALA A 147 -10.61 -53.59 0.76
CA ALA A 147 -11.00 -54.21 2.02
C ALA A 147 -11.91 -55.44 1.83
N ALA A 148 -12.77 -55.42 0.80
CA ALA A 148 -13.57 -56.59 0.41
C ALA A 148 -12.71 -57.71 -0.21
N ALA A 149 -11.62 -57.36 -0.91
CA ALA A 149 -10.68 -58.35 -1.46
C ALA A 149 -9.79 -59.00 -0.38
N LEU A 150 -9.42 -58.26 0.68
CA LEU A 150 -8.62 -58.76 1.81
C LEU A 150 -9.37 -59.68 2.77
N SER A 151 -10.70 -59.63 2.83
CA SER A 151 -11.50 -60.51 3.70
C SER A 151 -11.72 -61.92 3.13
N ARG A 152 -11.22 -62.22 1.91
CA ARG A 152 -11.46 -63.49 1.21
C ARG A 152 -10.38 -64.56 1.46
N TRP A 153 -9.30 -64.25 2.17
CA TRP A 153 -8.15 -65.17 2.33
C TRP A 153 -7.99 -65.81 3.71
N ASP A 154 -8.82 -65.48 4.70
CA ASP A 154 -8.69 -66.04 6.06
C ASP A 154 -9.42 -67.39 6.29
N ASN A 155 -9.92 -68.06 5.24
CA ASN A 155 -10.74 -69.28 5.40
C ASN A 155 -10.16 -70.55 4.76
N GLU A 156 -8.87 -70.59 4.40
CA GLU A 156 -8.19 -71.80 3.93
C GLU A 156 -6.84 -72.00 4.65
N GLY A 157 -6.91 -72.27 5.96
CA GLY A 157 -5.82 -72.84 6.75
C GLY A 157 -6.14 -74.31 7.06
N GLY A 158 -5.41 -75.23 6.44
CA GLY A 158 -5.68 -76.67 6.44
C GLY A 158 -5.19 -77.48 7.65
N ALA A 159 -5.82 -78.65 7.78
CA ALA A 159 -5.33 -79.98 8.17
C ALA A 159 -4.48 -80.18 9.45
N VAL A 160 -5.01 -81.02 10.35
CA VAL A 160 -4.52 -82.40 10.56
C VAL A 160 -5.67 -83.34 10.89
#